data_AF-A0A7J6RXJ0-F1
#
_entry.id   AF-A0A7J6RXJ0-F1
#
_cell.length_a   1.000
_cell.length_b   1.000
_cell.length_c   1.000
_cell.angle_alpha   90.00
_cell.angle_beta   90.00
_cell.angle_gamma   90.00
#
_symmetry.space_group_name_H-M   'P 1'
#
loop_
_entity.id
_entity.type
_entity.pdbx_description
1 polymer ?
#
loop_
_entity_poly.entity_id
_entity_poly.type
_entity_poly.pdbx_seq_one_letter_code
_entity_poly.pdbx_strand_id
1 'polypeptide(L)'
;MMPELQSRHEYDMTLLLRKLCSGTAWESEKLRVGWMWICQAMDFPYVDHIIPKPFAADCIREWIKSREGYSVPFPFLCQELSKVLTAYEVPHETCVHIEDTPYVVDIVLTDGVQKRCIAILSEFARNSDEPIGSAAIQVRHMMERGWDVIALNSRRCREMLEGLNEGSMRALLDNAKGGNMAMLA
;
A
#
# COMPACT_ATOMS: atom_id res chain seq x y z
N MET A 1 8.68 29.78 -0.87
CA MET A 1 9.68 28.73 -1.10
C MET A 1 9.87 28.63 -2.61
N MET A 2 11.10 28.74 -3.12
CA MET A 2 11.35 28.96 -4.56
C MET A 2 11.08 27.71 -5.39
N PRO A 3 10.20 27.77 -6.42
CA PRO A 3 9.87 26.61 -7.28
C PRO A 3 11.07 26.08 -8.08
N GLU A 4 12.09 26.91 -8.33
CA GLU A 4 13.21 26.62 -9.22
C GLU A 4 14.25 25.65 -8.62
N LEU A 5 14.29 25.50 -7.29
CA LEU A 5 15.14 24.51 -6.62
C LEU A 5 14.46 23.13 -6.53
N GLN A 6 13.13 23.10 -6.43
CA GLN A 6 12.27 21.90 -6.47
C GLN A 6 12.00 21.37 -7.90
N SER A 7 12.74 21.82 -8.91
CA SER A 7 12.77 21.10 -10.19
C SER A 7 14.13 20.47 -10.46
N ARG A 8 15.17 20.90 -9.74
CA ARG A 8 16.55 20.50 -10.02
C ARG A 8 16.92 19.21 -9.28
N HIS A 9 16.52 19.09 -8.02
CA HIS A 9 16.82 17.91 -7.21
C HIS A 9 16.09 16.65 -7.72
N GLU A 10 14.86 16.82 -8.16
CA GLU A 10 13.98 15.80 -8.71
C GLU A 10 14.52 15.30 -10.05
N TYR A 11 14.98 16.23 -10.89
CA TYR A 11 15.65 15.89 -12.15
C TYR A 11 16.97 15.16 -11.91
N ASP A 12 17.77 15.61 -10.95
CA ASP A 12 19.03 14.96 -10.56
C ASP A 12 18.78 13.52 -10.06
N MET A 13 17.70 13.30 -9.30
CA MET A 13 17.27 11.96 -8.88
C MET A 13 16.91 11.07 -10.06
N THR A 14 16.21 11.59 -11.08
CA THR A 14 15.92 10.83 -12.32
C THR A 14 17.20 10.43 -13.03
N LEU A 15 18.17 11.34 -13.13
CA LEU A 15 19.48 11.04 -13.74
C LEU A 15 20.24 9.96 -12.96
N LEU A 16 20.22 10.01 -11.63
CA LEU A 16 20.83 9.00 -10.76
C LEU A 16 20.18 7.63 -10.99
N LEU A 17 18.84 7.54 -11.01
CA LEU A 17 18.15 6.30 -11.32
C LEU A 17 18.51 5.78 -12.70
N ARG A 18 18.51 6.63 -13.73
CA ARG A 18 18.93 6.24 -15.09
C ARG A 18 20.36 5.71 -15.11
N LYS A 19 21.27 6.31 -14.33
CA LYS A 19 22.65 5.85 -14.21
C LYS A 19 22.74 4.49 -13.51
N LEU A 20 22.02 4.29 -12.41
CA LEU A 20 21.93 3.01 -11.71
C LEU A 20 21.41 1.91 -12.64
N CYS A 21 20.41 2.22 -13.47
CA CYS A 21 19.79 1.29 -14.42
C CYS A 21 20.60 1.06 -15.71
N SER A 22 21.67 1.83 -15.95
CA SER A 22 22.48 1.74 -17.18
C SER A 22 23.49 0.58 -17.18
N GLY A 23 23.86 0.08 -16.00
CA GLY A 23 24.68 -1.12 -15.83
C GLY A 23 23.85 -2.32 -15.42
N THR A 24 24.50 -3.37 -14.91
CA THR A 24 23.85 -4.57 -14.35
C THR A 24 23.80 -4.57 -12.82
N ALA A 25 24.36 -3.54 -12.17
CA ALA A 25 24.43 -3.46 -10.70
C ALA A 25 23.05 -3.45 -10.02
N TRP A 26 22.01 -2.98 -10.71
CA TRP A 26 20.65 -3.00 -10.21
C TRP A 26 20.04 -4.41 -10.19
N GLU A 27 20.59 -5.38 -10.92
CA GLU A 27 19.98 -6.71 -11.07
C GLU A 27 19.95 -7.53 -9.78
N SER A 28 20.85 -7.26 -8.83
CA SER A 28 20.80 -7.86 -7.49
C SER A 28 19.85 -7.13 -6.54
N GLU A 29 19.41 -5.93 -6.90
CA GLU A 29 18.64 -5.00 -6.06
C GLU A 29 17.33 -4.56 -6.73
N LYS A 30 16.81 -5.37 -7.68
CA LYS A 30 15.67 -5.02 -8.56
C LYS A 30 14.48 -4.44 -7.80
N LEU A 31 14.14 -5.06 -6.66
CA LEU A 31 13.01 -4.62 -5.85
C LEU A 31 13.26 -3.25 -5.22
N ARG A 32 14.44 -3.01 -4.64
CA ARG A 32 14.78 -1.73 -4.00
C ARG A 32 14.87 -0.60 -5.00
N VAL A 33 15.55 -0.81 -6.13
CA VAL A 33 15.67 0.20 -7.19
C VAL A 33 14.29 0.46 -7.82
N GLY A 34 13.47 -0.58 -7.98
CA GLY A 34 12.08 -0.45 -8.41
C GLY A 34 11.25 0.41 -7.47
N TRP A 35 11.37 0.21 -6.15
CA TRP A 35 10.69 1.05 -5.17
C TRP A 35 11.13 2.50 -5.22
N MET A 36 12.43 2.77 -5.39
CA MET A 36 12.92 4.15 -5.56
C MET A 36 12.29 4.83 -6.78
N TRP A 37 12.19 4.11 -7.90
CA TRP A 37 11.54 4.62 -9.11
C TRP A 37 10.05 4.91 -8.89
N ILE A 38 9.32 4.02 -8.23
CA ILE A 38 7.89 4.20 -7.94
C ILE A 38 7.69 5.39 -6.99
N CYS A 39 8.47 5.49 -5.90
CA CYS A 39 8.41 6.64 -4.99
C CYS A 39 8.62 7.95 -5.74
N GLN A 40 9.67 8.01 -6.57
CA GLN A 40 9.99 9.21 -7.32
C GLN A 40 8.87 9.60 -8.29
N ALA A 41 8.29 8.61 -8.99
CA ALA A 41 7.18 8.83 -9.91
C ALA A 41 5.92 9.36 -9.21
N MET A 42 5.65 8.88 -8.01
CA MET A 42 4.50 9.35 -7.24
C MET A 42 4.75 10.70 -6.57
N ASP A 43 5.97 10.96 -6.05
CA ASP A 43 6.29 12.20 -5.32
C ASP A 43 6.44 13.40 -6.26
N PHE A 44 6.92 13.14 -7.48
CA PHE A 44 7.22 14.15 -8.48
C PHE A 44 6.53 13.83 -9.81
N PRO A 45 5.19 13.78 -9.86
CA PRO A 45 4.43 13.35 -11.05
C PRO A 45 4.62 14.28 -12.25
N TYR A 46 5.12 15.50 -12.03
CA TYR A 46 5.43 16.48 -13.07
C TYR A 46 6.81 16.28 -13.72
N VAL A 47 7.62 15.35 -13.21
CA VAL A 47 8.94 14.99 -13.78
C VAL A 47 8.79 13.77 -14.67
N ASP A 48 9.50 13.74 -15.79
CA ASP A 48 9.48 12.61 -16.71
C ASP A 48 10.44 11.50 -16.23
N HIS A 49 9.88 10.41 -15.71
CA HIS A 49 10.62 9.30 -15.09
C HIS A 49 10.96 8.19 -16.08
N ILE A 50 11.49 8.56 -17.26
CA ILE A 50 11.88 7.58 -18.29
C ILE A 50 13.06 6.73 -17.79
N ILE A 51 12.77 5.48 -17.50
CA ILE A 51 13.74 4.41 -17.22
C ILE A 51 13.79 3.40 -18.39
N PRO A 52 14.87 2.61 -18.54
CA PRO A 52 14.92 1.56 -19.54
C PRO A 52 13.75 0.56 -19.39
N LYS A 53 13.03 0.27 -20.47
CA LYS A 53 11.89 -0.68 -20.47
C LYS A 53 12.21 -2.05 -19.85
N PRO A 54 13.37 -2.68 -20.11
CA PRO A 54 13.72 -3.96 -19.49
C PRO A 54 13.80 -3.88 -17.97
N PHE A 55 14.34 -2.77 -17.44
CA PHE A 55 14.41 -2.51 -16.01
C PHE A 55 13.01 -2.37 -15.41
N ALA A 56 12.14 -1.55 -16.01
CA ALA A 56 10.75 -1.39 -15.55
C ALA A 56 10.01 -2.74 -15.47
N ALA A 57 10.11 -3.54 -16.54
CA ALA A 57 9.45 -4.85 -16.62
C ALA A 57 9.97 -5.83 -15.56
N ASP A 58 11.28 -5.85 -15.31
CA ASP A 58 11.88 -6.71 -14.30
C ASP A 58 11.53 -6.27 -12.87
N CYS A 59 11.52 -4.97 -12.58
CA CYS A 59 11.08 -4.45 -11.29
C CYS A 59 9.61 -4.79 -11.00
N ILE A 60 8.73 -4.62 -11.99
CA ILE A 60 7.32 -5.00 -11.87
C ILE A 60 7.20 -6.51 -11.64
N ARG A 61 7.96 -7.34 -12.36
CA ARG A 61 7.95 -8.79 -12.19
C ARG A 61 8.39 -9.20 -10.78
N GLU A 62 9.48 -8.65 -10.28
CA GLU A 62 9.97 -8.96 -8.92
C GLU A 62 9.01 -8.45 -7.84
N TRP A 63 8.37 -7.30 -8.08
CA TRP A 63 7.33 -6.80 -7.21
C TRP A 63 6.12 -7.75 -7.17
N ILE A 64 5.62 -8.22 -8.31
CA ILE A 64 4.53 -9.22 -8.38
C ILE A 64 4.93 -10.51 -7.63
N LYS A 65 6.15 -11.00 -7.85
CA LYS A 65 6.65 -12.20 -7.15
C LYS A 65 6.72 -12.02 -5.63
N SER A 66 7.16 -10.85 -5.16
CA SER A 66 7.24 -10.55 -3.72
C SER A 66 5.87 -10.56 -3.03
N ARG A 67 4.80 -10.45 -3.81
CA ARG A 67 3.40 -10.51 -3.34
C ARG A 67 2.73 -11.86 -3.61
N GLU A 68 3.48 -12.86 -4.06
CA GLU A 68 2.95 -14.16 -4.48
C GLU A 68 1.91 -14.05 -5.61
N GLY A 69 2.06 -13.05 -6.49
CA GLY A 69 1.18 -12.82 -7.64
C GLY A 69 0.34 -11.54 -7.52
N TYR A 70 -0.78 -11.52 -8.25
CA TYR A 70 -1.80 -10.47 -8.15
C TYR A 70 -2.81 -10.84 -7.06
N SER A 71 -2.33 -11.13 -5.86
CA SER A 71 -3.13 -11.60 -4.73
C SER A 71 -2.94 -10.68 -3.53
N VAL A 72 -3.75 -10.94 -2.50
CA VAL A 72 -3.60 -10.30 -1.19
C VAL A 72 -2.36 -10.87 -0.49
N PRO A 73 -1.48 -10.03 0.11
CA PRO A 73 -0.25 -10.52 0.75
C PRO A 73 -0.51 -11.38 2.00
N PHE A 74 -1.68 -11.24 2.63
CA PHE A 74 -2.05 -11.94 3.85
C PHE A 74 -3.41 -12.64 3.73
N PRO A 75 -3.54 -13.68 2.88
CA PRO A 75 -4.83 -14.30 2.58
C PRO A 75 -5.51 -14.90 3.81
N PHE A 76 -4.73 -15.51 4.71
CA PHE A 76 -5.26 -16.05 5.97
C PHE A 76 -5.85 -14.96 6.87
N LEU A 77 -5.12 -13.86 7.08
CA LEU A 77 -5.59 -12.75 7.92
C LEU A 77 -6.84 -12.10 7.30
N CYS A 78 -6.87 -11.95 5.98
CA CYS A 78 -8.04 -11.45 5.25
C CYS A 78 -9.27 -12.33 5.46
N GLN A 79 -9.11 -13.65 5.37
CA GLN A 79 -10.22 -14.60 5.59
C GLN A 79 -10.73 -14.57 7.04
N GLU A 80 -9.84 -14.57 8.03
CA GLU A 80 -10.23 -14.52 9.44
C GLU A 80 -10.89 -13.19 9.79
N LEU A 81 -10.36 -12.07 9.31
CA LEU A 81 -10.97 -10.76 9.52
C LEU A 81 -12.35 -10.67 8.85
N SER A 82 -12.52 -11.25 7.66
CA SER A 82 -13.83 -11.34 6.99
C SER A 82 -14.87 -12.12 7.81
N LYS A 83 -14.48 -13.21 8.47
CA LYS A 83 -15.38 -13.94 9.39
C LYS A 83 -15.83 -13.05 10.55
N VAL A 84 -14.90 -12.27 11.12
CA VAL A 84 -15.23 -11.33 12.20
C VAL A 84 -16.17 -10.25 11.70
N LEU A 85 -15.86 -9.59 10.58
CA LEU A 85 -16.74 -8.58 9.98
C LEU A 85 -18.14 -9.13 9.68
N THR A 86 -18.23 -10.36 9.18
CA THR A 86 -19.50 -11.08 8.94
C THR A 86 -20.29 -11.27 10.23
N ALA A 87 -19.64 -11.71 11.31
CA ALA A 87 -20.28 -11.90 12.61
C ALA A 87 -20.80 -10.60 13.23
N TYR A 88 -20.23 -9.45 12.85
CA TYR A 88 -20.64 -8.12 13.28
C TYR A 88 -21.54 -7.38 12.27
N GLU A 89 -22.02 -8.09 11.25
CA GLU A 89 -22.92 -7.57 10.21
C GLU A 89 -22.35 -6.34 9.49
N VAL A 90 -21.03 -6.32 9.26
CA VAL A 90 -20.37 -5.30 8.42
C VAL A 90 -20.39 -5.78 6.97
N PRO A 91 -21.08 -5.09 6.04
CA PRO A 91 -21.08 -5.45 4.62
C PRO A 91 -19.68 -5.27 4.03
N HIS A 92 -19.14 -6.33 3.41
CA HIS A 92 -17.82 -6.27 2.79
C HIS A 92 -17.62 -7.32 1.70
N GLU A 93 -16.64 -7.08 0.83
CA GLU A 93 -16.08 -8.04 -0.14
C GLU A 93 -14.58 -8.22 0.14
N THR A 94 -14.04 -9.39 -0.19
CA THR A 94 -12.61 -9.69 0.00
C THR A 94 -11.89 -9.87 -1.33
N CYS A 95 -10.59 -9.57 -1.36
CA CYS A 95 -9.73 -9.79 -2.52
C CYS A 95 -10.24 -9.11 -3.81
N VAL A 96 -10.61 -7.83 -3.72
CA VAL A 96 -11.20 -7.09 -4.84
C VAL A 96 -10.10 -6.47 -5.71
N HIS A 97 -10.10 -6.77 -7.00
CA HIS A 97 -9.17 -6.15 -7.95
C HIS A 97 -9.52 -4.67 -8.18
N ILE A 98 -8.51 -3.80 -8.15
CA ILE A 98 -8.65 -2.41 -8.59
C ILE A 98 -8.35 -2.33 -10.08
N GLU A 99 -9.32 -1.86 -10.86
CA GLU A 99 -9.18 -1.61 -12.30
C GLU A 99 -7.95 -0.74 -12.62
N ASP A 100 -7.26 -1.06 -13.72
CA ASP A 100 -6.05 -0.38 -14.19
C ASP A 100 -4.89 -0.34 -13.18
N THR A 101 -4.88 -1.25 -12.20
CA THR A 101 -3.76 -1.40 -11.27
C THR A 101 -3.43 -2.87 -11.04
N PRO A 102 -2.18 -3.17 -10.63
CA PRO A 102 -1.84 -4.52 -10.22
C PRO A 102 -2.19 -4.79 -8.75
N TYR A 103 -2.93 -3.90 -8.08
CA TYR A 103 -3.31 -4.04 -6.68
C TYR A 103 -4.62 -4.81 -6.53
N VAL A 104 -4.63 -5.70 -5.54
CA VAL A 104 -5.83 -6.28 -4.96
C VAL A 104 -6.04 -5.65 -3.60
N VAL A 105 -7.26 -5.19 -3.33
CA VAL A 105 -7.70 -4.73 -2.02
C VAL A 105 -8.04 -5.93 -1.16
N ASP A 106 -7.53 -5.95 0.07
CA ASP A 106 -7.77 -7.07 0.97
C ASP A 106 -9.26 -7.15 1.34
N ILE A 107 -9.84 -6.07 1.85
CA ILE A 107 -11.28 -5.99 2.17
C ILE A 107 -11.86 -4.66 1.70
N VAL A 108 -12.92 -4.70 0.89
CA VAL A 108 -13.72 -3.53 0.50
C VAL A 108 -14.96 -3.48 1.37
N LEU A 109 -15.22 -2.34 2.00
CA LEU A 109 -16.43 -2.13 2.79
C LEU A 109 -17.54 -1.67 1.83
N THR A 110 -18.69 -2.34 1.89
CA THR A 110 -19.80 -2.15 0.94
C THR A 110 -21.01 -1.48 1.58
N ASP A 111 -20.79 -0.72 2.66
CA ASP A 111 -21.81 -0.03 3.45
C ASP A 111 -22.33 1.29 2.81
N GLY A 112 -21.79 1.72 1.67
CA GLY A 112 -22.24 2.93 0.95
C GLY A 112 -21.59 3.17 -0.41
N VAL A 113 -21.69 4.41 -0.93
CA VAL A 113 -21.14 4.86 -2.24
C VAL A 113 -19.62 5.16 -2.17
N GLN A 114 -19.05 5.29 -0.98
CA GLN A 114 -17.63 5.60 -0.81
C GLN A 114 -16.77 4.35 -1.01
N LYS A 115 -15.69 4.50 -1.78
CA LYS A 115 -14.65 3.48 -1.96
C LYS A 115 -13.83 3.32 -0.67
N ARG A 116 -14.36 2.65 0.35
CA ARG A 116 -13.64 2.42 1.61
C ARG A 116 -13.10 1.00 1.67
N CYS A 117 -11.90 0.83 2.21
CA CYS A 117 -11.27 -0.48 2.31
C CYS A 117 -10.38 -0.63 3.55
N ILE A 118 -10.16 -1.88 3.95
CA ILE A 118 -9.12 -2.28 4.89
C ILE A 118 -7.96 -2.89 4.09
N ALA A 119 -6.76 -2.34 4.27
CA ALA A 119 -5.53 -2.84 3.66
C ALA A 119 -4.63 -3.41 4.76
N ILE A 120 -4.36 -4.71 4.72
CA ILE A 120 -3.50 -5.43 5.66
C ILE A 120 -2.05 -5.36 5.16
N LEU A 121 -1.18 -4.65 5.89
CA LEU A 121 0.16 -4.29 5.42
C LEU A 121 1.23 -4.74 6.45
N SER A 122 2.47 -4.97 6.00
CA SER A 122 3.59 -5.42 6.86
C SER A 122 4.51 -4.31 7.36
N GLU A 123 4.55 -3.17 6.67
CA GLU A 123 5.55 -2.13 6.93
C GLU A 123 4.95 -0.93 7.65
N PHE A 124 5.22 -0.82 8.94
CA PHE A 124 4.75 0.27 9.79
C PHE A 124 5.90 0.86 10.63
N ALA A 125 5.81 2.17 10.89
CA ALA A 125 6.70 2.84 11.82
C ALA A 125 6.53 2.29 13.24
N ARG A 126 7.64 2.01 13.93
CA ARG A 126 7.62 1.39 15.26
C ARG A 126 6.85 2.17 16.33
N ASN A 127 6.74 3.49 16.17
CA ASN A 127 6.26 4.40 17.23
C ASN A 127 4.97 5.15 16.87
N SER A 128 4.55 5.17 15.60
CA SER A 128 3.37 5.93 15.15
C SER A 128 2.28 5.06 14.53
N ASP A 129 2.54 3.76 14.31
CA ASP A 129 1.62 2.86 13.59
C ASP A 129 1.18 3.43 12.23
N GLU A 130 2.02 4.28 11.64
CA GLU A 130 1.86 4.81 10.28
C GLU A 130 2.52 3.84 9.28
N PRO A 131 1.89 3.59 8.12
CA PRO A 131 2.51 2.85 7.03
C PRO A 131 3.81 3.52 6.59
N ILE A 132 4.85 2.72 6.34
CA ILE A 132 6.14 3.19 5.82
C ILE A 132 6.56 2.35 4.61
N GLY A 133 7.59 2.82 3.91
CA GLY A 133 8.19 2.07 2.79
C GLY A 133 7.16 1.68 1.74
N SER A 134 7.10 0.39 1.41
CA SER A 134 6.20 -0.13 0.38
C SER A 134 4.71 0.02 0.73
N ALA A 135 4.38 -0.07 2.03
CA ALA A 135 3.02 0.06 2.53
C ALA A 135 2.50 1.50 2.34
N ALA A 136 3.33 2.50 2.63
CA ALA A 136 2.98 3.91 2.42
C ALA A 136 2.67 4.23 0.95
N ILE A 137 3.48 3.67 0.04
CA ILE A 137 3.29 3.81 -1.41
C ILE A 137 1.94 3.22 -1.83
N GLN A 138 1.63 2.00 -1.39
CA GLN A 138 0.35 1.35 -1.70
C GLN A 138 -0.84 2.16 -1.17
N VAL A 139 -0.79 2.61 0.09
CA VAL A 139 -1.85 3.42 0.69
C VAL A 139 -2.07 4.71 -0.10
N ARG A 140 -1.00 5.45 -0.40
CA ARG A 140 -1.12 6.69 -1.16
C ARG A 140 -1.69 6.47 -2.57
N HIS A 141 -1.24 5.41 -3.25
CA HIS A 141 -1.73 5.07 -4.59
C HIS A 141 -3.23 4.78 -4.62
N MET A 142 -3.74 4.14 -3.57
CA MET A 142 -5.17 3.89 -3.39
C MET A 142 -5.93 5.19 -3.08
N MET A 143 -5.39 6.03 -2.19
CA MET A 143 -5.99 7.33 -1.85
C MET A 143 -6.08 8.27 -3.06
N GLU A 144 -5.05 8.31 -3.92
CA GLU A 144 -5.05 9.08 -5.17
C GLU A 144 -6.15 8.62 -6.15
N ARG A 145 -6.67 7.40 -6.01
CA ARG A 145 -7.80 6.83 -6.77
C ARG A 145 -9.16 7.01 -6.09
N GLY A 146 -9.18 7.80 -5.02
CA GLY A 146 -10.38 8.12 -4.25
C GLY A 146 -10.78 7.05 -3.25
N TRP A 147 -9.87 6.14 -2.87
CA TRP A 147 -10.12 5.18 -1.80
C TRP A 147 -9.89 5.81 -0.41
N ASP A 148 -10.78 5.53 0.53
CA ASP A 148 -10.57 5.74 1.95
C ASP A 148 -9.97 4.46 2.56
N VAL A 149 -8.70 4.53 2.96
CA VAL A 149 -7.89 3.35 3.29
C VAL A 149 -7.68 3.26 4.80
N ILE A 150 -8.26 2.21 5.39
CA ILE A 150 -7.95 1.77 6.76
C ILE A 150 -6.71 0.87 6.68
N ALA A 151 -5.53 1.48 6.87
CA ALA A 151 -4.29 0.74 6.91
C ALA A 151 -4.18 -0.05 8.22
N LEU A 152 -4.06 -1.37 8.12
CA LEU A 152 -4.00 -2.28 9.26
C LEU A 152 -2.69 -3.07 9.26
N ASN A 153 -1.93 -2.93 10.35
CA ASN A 153 -0.71 -3.71 10.54
C ASN A 153 -1.03 -5.21 10.66
N SER A 154 -0.41 -6.05 9.83
CA SER A 154 -0.65 -7.50 9.79
C SER A 154 -0.35 -8.19 11.12
N ARG A 155 0.64 -7.69 11.88
CA ARG A 155 0.92 -8.18 13.24
C ARG A 155 -0.23 -7.83 14.19
N ARG A 156 -0.68 -6.58 14.19
CA ARG A 156 -1.79 -6.11 15.04
C ARG A 156 -3.09 -6.82 14.66
N CYS A 157 -3.33 -7.04 13.37
CA CYS A 157 -4.44 -7.85 12.86
C CYS A 157 -4.44 -9.25 13.49
N ARG A 158 -3.29 -9.92 13.47
CA ARG A 158 -3.14 -11.24 14.12
C ARG A 158 -3.44 -11.18 15.62
N GLU A 159 -2.85 -10.23 16.34
CA GLU A 159 -3.07 -10.06 17.79
C GLU A 159 -4.55 -9.81 18.12
N MET A 160 -5.26 -9.03 17.30
CA MET A 160 -6.71 -8.80 17.45
C MET A 160 -7.52 -10.09 17.20
N LEU A 161 -7.18 -10.86 16.16
CA LEU A 161 -7.86 -12.11 15.83
C LEU A 161 -7.61 -13.21 16.88
N GLU A 162 -6.47 -13.18 17.56
CA GLU A 162 -6.14 -14.06 18.69
C GLU A 162 -6.81 -13.62 20.01
N GLY A 163 -7.59 -12.54 20.00
CA GLY A 163 -8.28 -12.01 21.19
C GLY A 163 -7.36 -11.28 22.16
N LEU A 164 -6.11 -11.00 21.78
CA LEU A 164 -5.13 -10.32 22.63
C LEU A 164 -5.35 -8.81 22.69
N ASN A 165 -6.20 -8.25 21.82
CA ASN A 165 -6.46 -6.81 21.73
C ASN A 165 -7.92 -6.49 21.32
N GLU A 166 -8.88 -6.84 22.17
CA GLU A 166 -10.31 -6.61 21.93
C GLU A 166 -10.68 -5.14 21.72
N GLY A 167 -9.97 -4.21 22.39
CA GLY A 167 -10.20 -2.77 22.24
C GLY A 167 -9.90 -2.28 20.83
N SER A 168 -8.79 -2.73 20.23
CA SER A 168 -8.45 -2.40 18.85
C SER A 168 -9.43 -3.03 17.85
N MET A 169 -9.92 -4.25 18.13
CA MET A 169 -10.93 -4.90 17.29
C MET A 169 -12.23 -4.10 17.27
N ARG A 170 -12.71 -3.64 18.42
CA ARG A 170 -13.93 -2.80 18.49
C ARG A 170 -13.78 -1.50 17.71
N ALA A 171 -12.67 -0.79 17.92
CA ALA A 171 -12.43 0.47 17.21
C ALA A 171 -12.26 0.28 15.69
N LEU A 172 -11.70 -0.86 15.24
CA LEU A 172 -11.69 -1.21 13.81
C LEU A 172 -13.11 -1.40 13.28
N LEU A 173 -13.96 -2.12 14.01
CA LEU A 173 -15.36 -2.37 13.64
C LEU A 173 -16.19 -1.09 13.62
N ASP A 174 -16.00 -0.20 14.59
CA ASP A 174 -16.69 1.09 14.67
C ASP A 174 -16.29 1.99 13.49
N ASN A 175 -15.01 2.00 13.12
CA ASN A 175 -14.52 2.71 11.94
C ASN A 175 -15.11 2.11 10.65
N ALA A 176 -15.11 0.78 10.55
CA ALA A 176 -15.66 0.06 9.41
C ALA A 176 -17.18 0.26 9.22
N LYS A 177 -17.92 0.70 10.26
CA LYS A 177 -19.34 1.06 10.18
C LYS A 177 -19.62 2.54 9.90
N GLY A 178 -18.60 3.34 9.59
CA GLY A 178 -18.77 4.77 9.26
C GLY A 178 -18.49 5.75 10.41
N GLY A 179 -17.84 5.32 11.50
CA GLY A 179 -17.37 6.21 12.56
C GLY A 179 -16.30 7.20 12.08
N ASN A 180 -16.48 8.49 12.37
CA ASN A 180 -15.52 9.57 12.07
C ASN A 180 -14.22 9.38 12.88
N MET A 181 -13.07 9.70 12.27
CA MET A 181 -11.71 9.44 12.80
C MET A 181 -11.50 9.74 14.30
N ALA A 182 -10.89 8.79 14.99
CA ALA A 182 -9.62 9.02 15.69
C ALA A 182 -8.70 7.83 15.39
N MET A 183 -7.45 8.10 15.03
CA MET A 183 -6.43 7.09 14.74
C MET A 183 -6.41 6.01 15.83
N LEU A 184 -6.42 4.75 15.41
CA LEU A 184 -6.14 3.59 16.25
C LEU A 184 -4.66 3.63 16.67
N ALA A 185 -4.35 4.45 17.67
CA ALA A 185 -3.08 4.45 18.39
C ALA A 185 -2.88 3.16 19.21
#